data_AF-A0A812NAX1-F1
#
_entry.id   AF-A0A812NAX1-F1
#
_cell.length_a   1.000
_cell.length_b   1.000
_cell.length_c   1.000
_cell.angle_alpha   90.00
_cell.angle_beta   90.00
_cell.angle_gamma   90.00
#
_symmetry.space_group_name_H-M   'P 1'
#
loop_
_entity.id
_entity.type
_entity.pdbx_description
1 polymer ?
#
loop_
_entity_poly.entity_id
_entity_poly.type
_entity_poly.pdbx_seq_one_letter_code
_entity_poly.pdbx_strand_id
1 'polypeptide(L)'
;MDATNETATQGVDLLKTAGLDDRAIYWCLVMLAVAAATCACGTIILMLGTWRSKLRTPAALSLGPDSPRSGTGMQSAPSIGTTTIGLQDVDVSADQPLRAPQVRQAISKRRRRWQLFSVFLVTFTLCLWLVIAGIVDGSLSKETGLAWESYAVLLSLGCGWMLLQAVIVASTLETGRGYGTGAFAEAMLGGVCPFIADSFDTLKDTMFGGLCLKSSHVFLNVVGICSWMYLFGFHIYFFTQLRFVAELVASHLAVFGLPTLDVTKSATPKMKISEKLTALAAKQISPTKRHMLEVENLPQAGFAILYLAVEGGSPVVALLSLALPTLQIAASCALHGRIQRRLVPWYAMRFDSAANDADEVLARRLWSEIDGNEELCLKIALSTRCFGDVLHARRRHRAELGHVVVEGGEDEDARIVCRRLMESSESGEVNLSGVTNWDVPSLEALLRLVSQAAWVRLLWLVDCQLDGPSLAPALSDGFRGIRHLKVLFLSDNPQLRNEGAQALAAALPHCGLEGLDLHSTGVGSEGAEALRRALEEGAALKQLDLRENDAIGEEAVAALRACCESRGVELHI
;
A
#
# COMPACT_ATOMS: atom_id res chain seq x y z
N MET A 1 -45.78 2.88 0.19
CA MET A 1 -45.81 2.45 -1.23
C MET A 1 -45.91 3.64 -2.16
N ASP A 2 -46.68 4.69 -1.84
CA ASP A 2 -46.81 5.86 -2.72
C ASP A 2 -45.56 6.75 -2.79
N ALA A 3 -44.88 7.02 -1.67
CA ALA A 3 -43.66 7.85 -1.67
C ALA A 3 -42.46 7.19 -2.41
N THR A 4 -42.38 5.86 -2.42
CA THR A 4 -41.37 5.10 -3.15
C THR A 4 -41.65 5.07 -4.66
N ASN A 5 -42.92 5.08 -5.05
CA ASN A 5 -43.30 5.16 -6.46
C ASN A 5 -42.99 6.55 -7.03
N GLU A 6 -43.34 7.64 -6.35
CA GLU A 6 -43.05 9.00 -6.83
C GLU A 6 -41.54 9.25 -7.04
N THR A 7 -40.68 8.78 -6.13
CA THR A 7 -39.22 8.90 -6.28
C THR A 7 -38.67 8.07 -7.44
N ALA A 8 -39.26 6.90 -7.72
CA ALA A 8 -38.85 6.04 -8.83
C ALA A 8 -39.24 6.67 -10.18
N THR A 9 -40.43 7.26 -10.28
CA THR A 9 -40.88 7.97 -11.49
C THR A 9 -40.02 9.20 -11.77
N GLN A 10 -39.71 10.00 -10.75
CA GLN A 10 -38.80 11.16 -10.88
C GLN A 10 -37.39 10.76 -11.36
N GLY A 11 -36.87 9.61 -10.90
CA GLY A 11 -35.58 9.09 -11.35
C GLY A 11 -35.58 8.66 -12.82
N VAL A 12 -36.66 8.02 -13.29
CA VAL A 12 -36.82 7.63 -14.70
C VAL A 12 -36.93 8.87 -15.60
N ASP A 13 -37.68 9.89 -15.17
CA ASP A 13 -37.83 11.14 -15.92
C ASP A 13 -36.48 11.88 -16.05
N LEU A 14 -35.67 11.90 -15.00
CA LEU A 14 -34.29 12.42 -15.03
C LEU A 14 -33.42 11.70 -16.06
N LEU A 15 -33.47 10.36 -16.12
CA LEU A 15 -32.70 9.57 -17.09
C LEU A 15 -33.17 9.83 -18.53
N LYS A 16 -34.47 10.01 -18.75
CA LYS A 16 -35.01 10.40 -20.06
C LYS A 16 -34.56 11.79 -20.47
N THR A 17 -34.52 12.75 -19.54
CA THR A 17 -33.98 14.10 -19.81
C THR A 17 -32.48 14.09 -20.12
N ALA A 18 -31.74 13.06 -19.67
CA ALA A 18 -30.34 12.85 -20.03
C ALA A 18 -30.12 12.17 -21.40
N GLY A 19 -31.20 11.87 -22.13
CA GLY A 19 -31.14 11.30 -23.48
C GLY A 19 -30.94 9.78 -23.55
N LEU A 20 -31.16 9.06 -22.45
CA LEU A 20 -31.11 7.59 -22.43
C LEU A 20 -32.40 7.01 -23.04
N ASP A 21 -32.26 5.97 -23.87
CA ASP A 21 -33.39 5.22 -24.41
C ASP A 21 -34.00 4.28 -23.36
N ASP A 22 -35.23 3.81 -23.60
CA ASP A 22 -35.93 2.95 -22.64
C ASP A 22 -35.16 1.66 -22.34
N ARG A 23 -34.37 1.15 -23.30
CA ARG A 23 -33.51 -0.03 -23.12
C ARG A 23 -32.37 0.24 -22.15
N ALA A 24 -31.68 1.36 -22.28
CA ALA A 24 -30.61 1.77 -21.37
C ALA A 24 -31.17 2.03 -19.96
N ILE A 25 -32.33 2.69 -19.86
CA ILE A 25 -32.99 2.95 -18.58
C ILE A 25 -33.32 1.64 -17.86
N TYR A 26 -33.90 0.67 -18.56
CA TYR A 26 -34.22 -0.64 -17.99
C TYR A 26 -32.97 -1.31 -17.38
N TRP A 27 -31.89 -1.41 -18.15
CA TRP A 27 -30.67 -2.08 -17.68
C TRP A 27 -29.98 -1.31 -16.55
N CYS A 28 -29.97 0.02 -16.58
CA CYS A 28 -29.50 0.84 -15.47
C CYS A 28 -30.25 0.53 -14.17
N LEU A 29 -31.58 0.42 -14.21
CA LEU A 29 -32.41 0.08 -13.05
C LEU A 29 -32.13 -1.34 -12.55
N VAL A 30 -31.99 -2.32 -13.46
CA VAL A 30 -31.64 -3.71 -13.11
C VAL A 30 -30.29 -3.75 -12.40
N MET A 31 -29.27 -3.09 -12.95
CA MET A 31 -27.94 -3.04 -12.35
C MET A 31 -27.96 -2.38 -10.96
N LEU A 32 -28.69 -1.27 -10.81
CA LEU A 32 -28.85 -0.59 -9.53
C LEU A 32 -29.53 -1.49 -8.48
N ALA A 33 -30.58 -2.22 -8.88
CA ALA A 33 -31.28 -3.15 -8.00
C ALA A 33 -30.37 -4.31 -7.54
N VAL A 34 -29.60 -4.89 -8.46
CA VAL A 34 -28.62 -5.95 -8.15
C VAL A 34 -27.55 -5.42 -7.18
N ALA A 35 -27.01 -4.23 -7.43
CA ALA A 35 -26.00 -3.62 -6.56
C ALA A 35 -26.57 -3.32 -5.16
N ALA A 36 -27.78 -2.76 -5.06
CA ALA A 36 -28.43 -2.45 -3.78
C ALA A 36 -28.72 -3.72 -2.97
N ALA A 37 -29.28 -4.76 -3.60
CA ALA A 37 -29.53 -6.05 -2.95
C ALA A 37 -28.23 -6.69 -2.44
N THR A 38 -27.18 -6.68 -3.26
CA THR A 38 -25.86 -7.22 -2.90
C THR A 38 -25.26 -6.46 -1.71
N CYS A 39 -25.34 -5.12 -1.72
CA CYS A 39 -24.86 -4.29 -0.63
C CYS A 39 -25.55 -4.61 0.70
N ALA A 40 -26.88 -4.78 0.68
CA ALA A 40 -27.66 -5.16 1.85
C ALA A 40 -27.26 -6.55 2.36
N CYS A 41 -27.23 -7.56 1.49
CA CYS A 41 -26.86 -8.93 1.84
C CYS A 41 -25.43 -9.02 2.41
N GLY A 42 -24.45 -8.41 1.75
CA GLY A 42 -23.06 -8.43 2.20
C GLY A 42 -22.86 -7.72 3.55
N THR A 43 -23.54 -6.59 3.75
CA THR A 43 -23.54 -5.89 5.04
C THR A 43 -24.10 -6.78 6.16
N ILE A 44 -25.21 -7.47 5.92
CA ILE A 44 -25.81 -8.40 6.88
C ILE A 44 -24.84 -9.55 7.20
N ILE A 45 -24.18 -10.14 6.20
CA ILE A 45 -23.21 -11.23 6.40
C ILE A 45 -22.06 -10.79 7.31
N LEU A 46 -21.47 -9.61 7.05
CA LEU A 46 -20.37 -9.09 7.88
C LEU A 46 -20.84 -8.71 9.30
N MET A 47 -22.06 -8.19 9.45
CA MET A 47 -22.66 -7.91 10.76
C MET A 47 -22.88 -9.19 11.57
N LEU A 48 -23.37 -10.27 10.95
CA LEU A 48 -23.53 -11.57 11.58
C LEU A 48 -22.19 -12.16 12.02
N GLY A 49 -21.15 -12.05 11.18
CA GLY A 49 -19.78 -12.43 11.55
C GLY A 49 -19.28 -11.65 12.77
N THR A 50 -19.45 -10.33 12.75
CA THR A 50 -19.08 -9.44 13.87
C THR A 50 -19.83 -9.81 15.15
N TRP A 51 -21.14 -10.06 15.07
CA TRP A 51 -21.95 -10.49 16.22
C TRP A 51 -21.47 -11.83 16.77
N ARG A 52 -21.18 -12.81 15.91
CA ARG A 52 -20.62 -14.10 16.31
C ARG A 52 -19.27 -13.97 16.99
N SER A 53 -18.42 -13.06 16.51
CA SER A 53 -17.13 -12.74 17.13
C SER A 53 -17.30 -12.14 18.54
N LYS A 54 -18.26 -11.22 18.73
CA LYS A 54 -18.61 -10.70 20.07
C LYS A 54 -19.10 -11.79 21.03
N LEU A 55 -19.86 -12.77 20.54
CA LEU A 55 -20.27 -13.89 21.41
C LEU A 55 -19.09 -14.75 21.85
N ARG A 56 -17.99 -14.75 21.10
CA ARG A 56 -16.77 -15.46 21.44
C ARG A 56 -15.85 -14.65 22.36
N THR A 57 -16.05 -13.34 22.51
CA THR A 57 -15.20 -12.52 23.40
C THR A 57 -15.46 -12.89 24.85
N PRO A 58 -14.45 -13.35 25.60
CA PRO A 58 -14.62 -13.58 27.02
C PRO A 58 -14.71 -12.23 27.75
N ALA A 59 -15.91 -11.84 28.16
CA ALA A 59 -16.10 -10.80 29.17
C ALA A 59 -17.27 -11.20 30.09
N ALA A 60 -17.04 -11.21 31.41
CA ALA A 60 -17.96 -11.53 32.50
C ALA A 60 -18.07 -13.00 32.97
N LEU A 61 -16.94 -13.65 33.27
CA LEU A 61 -16.86 -14.49 34.48
C LEU A 61 -16.33 -13.60 35.61
N SER A 62 -17.18 -12.70 36.12
CA SER A 62 -16.90 -11.97 37.35
C SER A 62 -18.06 -12.13 38.31
N LEU A 63 -17.74 -12.74 39.46
CA LEU A 63 -18.39 -12.66 40.77
C LEU A 63 -19.48 -13.70 41.08
N GLY A 64 -19.03 -14.83 41.64
CA GLY A 64 -19.67 -15.49 42.78
C GLY A 64 -18.62 -15.64 43.89
N PRO A 65 -18.94 -15.29 45.17
CA PRO A 65 -17.99 -15.35 46.27
C PRO A 65 -17.80 -16.79 46.78
N ASP A 66 -16.75 -16.97 47.60
CA ASP A 66 -16.42 -18.14 48.44
C ASP A 66 -15.54 -19.24 47.79
N SER A 67 -14.20 -19.11 47.80
CA SER A 67 -13.26 -19.59 48.84
C SER A 67 -12.63 -20.98 48.51
N PRO A 68 -11.55 -21.46 49.16
CA PRO A 68 -10.34 -20.78 49.62
C PRO A 68 -9.05 -21.47 49.12
N ARG A 69 -7.92 -20.81 49.44
CA ARG A 69 -6.53 -21.29 49.46
C ARG A 69 -6.36 -22.80 49.72
N SER A 70 -5.53 -23.45 48.91
CA SER A 70 -4.66 -24.54 49.37
C SER A 70 -3.29 -24.38 48.72
N GLY A 71 -2.29 -24.13 49.55
CA GLY A 71 -0.90 -24.34 49.20
C GLY A 71 -0.51 -25.76 49.54
N THR A 72 0.28 -26.39 48.69
CA THR A 72 1.25 -27.42 49.06
C THR A 72 2.37 -27.37 48.04
N GLY A 73 3.59 -27.12 48.52
CA GLY A 73 4.80 -27.25 47.71
C GLY A 73 5.14 -28.72 47.48
N MET A 74 5.93 -28.98 46.44
CA MET A 74 7.11 -29.83 46.57
C MET A 74 8.04 -29.66 45.37
N GLN A 75 9.33 -29.61 45.72
CA GLN A 75 10.51 -29.50 44.90
C GLN A 75 10.72 -30.74 44.02
N SER A 76 11.38 -30.60 42.87
CA SER A 76 12.60 -31.35 42.50
C SER A 76 13.14 -31.00 41.11
N ALA A 77 14.21 -30.19 41.15
CA ALA A 77 15.53 -30.26 40.50
C ALA A 77 15.81 -31.04 39.17
N PRO A 78 16.92 -30.68 38.47
CA PRO A 78 17.24 -30.99 37.07
C PRO A 78 18.37 -32.03 36.87
N SER A 79 18.62 -32.44 35.62
CA SER A 79 19.87 -33.07 35.14
C SER A 79 20.10 -32.59 33.69
N ILE A 80 21.18 -31.94 33.25
CA ILE A 80 22.65 -32.11 33.30
C ILE A 80 23.18 -33.40 32.64
N GLY A 81 24.01 -33.19 31.61
CA GLY A 81 24.95 -34.13 30.99
C GLY A 81 24.51 -34.52 29.57
N THR A 82 25.26 -34.32 28.49
CA THR A 82 26.72 -34.45 28.38
C THR A 82 27.21 -33.82 27.08
N THR A 83 28.27 -33.02 27.18
CA THR A 83 29.10 -32.51 26.08
C THR A 83 29.92 -33.66 25.50
N THR A 84 29.96 -33.80 24.17
CA THR A 84 31.10 -34.44 23.49
C THR A 84 31.46 -33.61 22.27
N ILE A 85 32.67 -33.03 22.32
CA ILE A 85 33.33 -32.34 21.22
C ILE A 85 33.97 -33.41 20.34
N GLY A 86 33.64 -33.42 19.05
CA GLY A 86 34.30 -34.21 18.01
C GLY A 86 34.53 -33.34 16.78
N LEU A 87 35.80 -33.12 16.46
CA LEU A 87 36.29 -32.40 15.29
C LEU A 87 36.24 -33.29 14.03
N GLN A 88 36.08 -32.62 12.88
CA GLN A 88 36.24 -33.08 11.49
C GLN A 88 35.10 -33.91 10.89
N ASP A 89 34.29 -33.27 10.03
CA ASP A 89 34.52 -33.32 8.58
C ASP A 89 33.81 -32.14 7.88
N VAL A 90 34.57 -31.48 7.00
CA VAL A 90 34.07 -30.45 6.08
C VAL A 90 33.36 -31.19 4.96
N ASP A 91 32.04 -31.12 4.92
CA ASP A 91 31.26 -31.61 3.78
C ASP A 91 30.58 -30.44 3.07
N VAL A 92 31.13 -30.09 1.92
CA VAL A 92 30.59 -29.13 0.96
C VAL A 92 29.41 -29.80 0.26
N SER A 93 28.22 -29.67 0.83
CA SER A 93 26.97 -29.96 0.11
C SER A 93 26.11 -28.70 0.03
N ALA A 94 26.02 -28.18 -1.19
CA ALA A 94 25.11 -27.14 -1.59
C ALA A 94 23.68 -27.70 -1.62
N ASP A 95 22.99 -27.67 -0.47
CA ASP A 95 21.52 -27.63 -0.38
C ASP A 95 21.13 -27.57 1.10
N GLN A 96 21.22 -26.38 1.71
CA GLN A 96 20.49 -26.15 2.96
C GLN A 96 19.06 -25.69 2.62
N PRO A 97 18.01 -26.41 3.06
CA PRO A 97 16.64 -26.02 2.81
C PRO A 97 16.35 -24.70 3.54
N LEU A 98 15.85 -23.72 2.80
CA LEU A 98 15.32 -22.45 3.31
C LEU A 98 14.50 -22.68 4.59
N ARG A 99 14.76 -21.91 5.65
CA ARG A 99 14.08 -22.03 6.94
C ARG A 99 12.56 -21.97 6.74
N ALA A 100 11.81 -22.85 7.43
CA ALA A 100 10.36 -23.05 7.25
C ALA A 100 9.47 -21.77 7.23
N PRO A 101 9.78 -20.68 7.95
CA PRO A 101 9.02 -19.43 7.84
C PRO A 101 9.20 -18.72 6.48
N GLN A 102 10.42 -18.69 5.95
CA GLN A 102 10.76 -18.06 4.67
C GLN A 102 10.14 -18.82 3.49
N VAL A 103 10.13 -20.16 3.56
CA VAL A 103 9.43 -21.02 2.60
C VAL A 103 7.91 -20.76 2.65
N ARG A 104 7.30 -20.63 3.84
CA ARG A 104 5.87 -20.30 3.96
C ARG A 104 5.52 -18.92 3.39
N GLN A 105 6.38 -17.91 3.57
CA GLN A 105 6.16 -16.54 3.09
C GLN A 105 6.43 -16.39 1.57
N ALA A 106 7.43 -17.08 1.03
CA ALA A 106 7.70 -17.13 -0.41
C ALA A 106 6.62 -17.94 -1.16
N ILE A 107 6.18 -19.07 -0.58
CA ILE A 107 5.04 -19.85 -1.10
C ILE A 107 3.75 -19.03 -1.05
N SER A 108 3.53 -18.19 -0.03
CA SER A 108 2.32 -17.35 0.06
C SER A 108 2.28 -16.26 -1.02
N LYS A 109 3.42 -15.62 -1.36
CA LYS A 109 3.50 -14.60 -2.43
C LYS A 109 3.31 -15.20 -3.82
N ARG A 110 3.99 -16.30 -4.11
CA ARG A 110 3.82 -17.03 -5.38
C ARG A 110 2.38 -17.50 -5.54
N ARG A 111 1.79 -18.06 -4.47
CA ARG A 111 0.38 -18.48 -4.45
C ARG A 111 -0.58 -17.32 -4.67
N ARG A 112 -0.37 -16.17 -4.03
CA ARG A 112 -1.23 -14.98 -4.19
C ARG A 112 -1.16 -14.42 -5.61
N ARG A 113 0.03 -14.37 -6.22
CA ARG A 113 0.20 -14.00 -7.64
C ARG A 113 -0.54 -14.95 -8.58
N TRP A 114 -0.42 -16.26 -8.35
CA TRP A 114 -1.18 -17.25 -9.12
C TRP A 114 -2.69 -17.13 -8.94
N GLN A 115 -3.16 -16.85 -7.72
CA GLN A 115 -4.58 -16.62 -7.47
C GLN A 115 -5.09 -15.40 -8.24
N LEU A 116 -4.36 -14.28 -8.21
CA LEU A 116 -4.72 -13.07 -8.96
C LEU A 116 -4.69 -13.30 -10.46
N PHE A 117 -3.64 -13.94 -10.97
CA PHE A 117 -3.55 -14.29 -12.38
C PHE A 117 -4.72 -15.19 -12.81
N SER A 118 -5.09 -16.17 -12.00
CA SER A 118 -6.24 -17.04 -12.27
C SER A 118 -7.56 -16.25 -12.29
N VAL A 119 -7.78 -15.35 -11.33
CA VAL A 119 -8.99 -14.51 -11.31
C VAL A 119 -9.03 -13.60 -12.53
N PHE A 120 -7.91 -12.96 -12.88
CA PHE A 120 -7.81 -12.15 -14.09
C PHE A 120 -8.08 -12.97 -15.36
N LEU A 121 -7.47 -14.15 -15.50
CA LEU A 121 -7.65 -15.00 -16.67
C LEU A 121 -9.13 -15.39 -16.84
N VAL A 122 -9.81 -15.70 -15.74
CA VAL A 122 -11.26 -15.96 -15.74
C VAL A 122 -12.04 -14.71 -16.16
N THR A 123 -11.77 -13.55 -15.56
CA THR A 123 -12.45 -12.28 -15.89
C THR A 123 -12.22 -11.89 -17.36
N PHE A 124 -10.99 -11.96 -17.85
CA PHE A 124 -10.62 -11.62 -19.23
C PHE A 124 -11.30 -12.57 -20.22
N THR A 125 -11.29 -13.88 -19.96
CA THR A 125 -11.96 -14.88 -20.80
C THR A 125 -13.48 -14.66 -20.81
N LEU A 126 -14.07 -14.33 -19.65
CA LEU A 126 -15.48 -13.98 -19.55
C LEU A 126 -15.81 -12.71 -20.35
N CYS A 127 -14.99 -11.66 -20.26
CA CYS A 127 -15.19 -10.43 -21.03
C CYS A 127 -15.13 -10.70 -22.53
N LEU A 128 -14.13 -11.48 -23.00
CA LEU A 128 -14.04 -11.90 -24.40
C LEU A 128 -15.27 -12.68 -24.84
N TRP A 129 -15.71 -13.65 -24.03
CA TRP A 129 -16.89 -14.44 -24.33
C TRP A 129 -18.16 -13.58 -24.41
N LEU A 130 -18.36 -12.66 -23.47
CA LEU A 130 -19.51 -11.74 -23.47
C LEU A 130 -19.50 -10.83 -24.70
N VAL A 131 -18.33 -10.35 -25.11
CA VAL A 131 -18.20 -9.50 -26.31
C VAL A 131 -18.44 -10.30 -27.58
N ILE A 132 -17.91 -11.52 -27.69
CA ILE A 132 -18.16 -12.40 -28.84
C ILE A 132 -19.64 -12.78 -28.92
N ALA A 133 -20.25 -13.15 -27.79
CA ALA A 133 -21.69 -13.41 -27.71
C ALA A 133 -22.48 -12.17 -28.16
N GLY A 134 -22.08 -10.98 -27.69
CA GLY A 134 -22.67 -9.70 -28.05
C GLY A 134 -22.56 -9.33 -29.54
N ILE A 135 -21.49 -9.80 -30.21
CA ILE A 135 -21.35 -9.68 -31.66
C ILE A 135 -22.33 -10.62 -32.37
N VAL A 136 -22.44 -11.87 -31.90
CA VAL A 136 -23.26 -12.91 -32.53
C VAL A 136 -24.76 -12.64 -32.37
N ASP A 137 -25.20 -12.20 -31.19
CA ASP A 137 -26.60 -11.89 -30.89
C ASP A 137 -27.02 -10.47 -31.34
N GLY A 138 -26.05 -9.64 -31.75
CA GLY A 138 -26.27 -8.28 -32.21
C GLY A 138 -26.49 -7.25 -31.11
N SER A 139 -26.33 -7.61 -29.83
CA SER A 139 -26.50 -6.69 -28.69
C SER A 139 -25.39 -5.64 -28.59
N LEU A 140 -24.19 -5.90 -29.10
CA LEU A 140 -23.10 -4.92 -29.18
C LEU A 140 -23.37 -3.93 -30.33
N SER A 141 -23.85 -2.73 -30.01
CA SER A 141 -24.16 -1.70 -31.01
C SER A 141 -22.93 -0.90 -31.40
N LYS A 142 -22.73 -0.66 -32.72
CA LYS A 142 -21.70 0.28 -33.21
C LYS A 142 -22.03 1.74 -32.90
N GLU A 143 -23.31 2.08 -32.93
CA GLU A 143 -23.79 3.46 -32.73
C GLU A 143 -23.55 3.94 -31.30
N THR A 144 -23.82 3.07 -30.32
CA THR A 144 -23.61 3.41 -28.91
C THR A 144 -22.26 2.94 -28.40
N GLY A 145 -21.68 1.87 -28.95
CA GLY A 145 -20.46 1.25 -28.43
C GLY A 145 -20.65 0.49 -27.11
N LEU A 146 -21.89 0.12 -26.77
CA LEU A 146 -22.25 -0.56 -25.51
C LEU A 146 -22.96 -1.89 -25.76
N ALA A 147 -22.85 -2.79 -24.79
CA ALA A 147 -23.69 -3.99 -24.65
C ALA A 147 -24.17 -4.12 -23.19
N TRP A 148 -25.35 -3.59 -22.90
CA TRP A 148 -25.89 -3.49 -21.54
C TRP A 148 -26.03 -4.84 -20.84
N GLU A 149 -26.39 -5.87 -21.60
CA GLU A 149 -26.49 -7.25 -21.16
C GLU A 149 -25.15 -7.75 -20.61
N SER A 150 -24.04 -7.44 -21.30
CA SER A 150 -22.70 -7.81 -20.86
C SER A 150 -22.31 -7.13 -19.55
N TYR A 151 -22.65 -5.84 -19.39
CA TYR A 151 -22.43 -5.12 -18.13
C TYR A 151 -23.24 -5.72 -16.98
N ALA A 152 -24.51 -6.05 -17.22
CA ALA A 152 -25.37 -6.65 -16.21
C ALA A 152 -24.87 -8.03 -15.78
N VAL A 153 -24.48 -8.89 -16.74
CA VAL A 153 -23.94 -10.22 -16.44
C VAL A 153 -22.64 -10.12 -15.63
N LEU A 154 -21.72 -9.26 -16.05
CA LEU A 154 -20.46 -9.06 -15.33
C LEU A 154 -20.70 -8.52 -13.92
N LEU A 155 -21.61 -7.55 -13.76
CA LEU A 155 -22.01 -7.02 -12.46
C LEU A 155 -22.56 -8.12 -11.55
N SER A 156 -23.50 -8.93 -12.04
CA SER A 156 -24.12 -9.99 -11.26
C SER A 156 -23.09 -11.03 -10.79
N LEU A 157 -22.17 -11.43 -11.66
CA LEU A 157 -21.10 -12.38 -11.31
C LEU A 157 -20.12 -11.76 -10.31
N GLY A 158 -19.73 -10.50 -10.50
CA GLY A 158 -18.89 -9.76 -9.56
C GLY A 158 -19.54 -9.63 -8.18
N CYS A 159 -20.83 -9.28 -8.13
CA CYS A 159 -21.62 -9.22 -6.91
C CYS A 159 -21.67 -10.58 -6.18
N GLY A 160 -21.90 -11.67 -6.94
CA GLY A 160 -21.87 -13.03 -6.39
C GLY A 160 -20.50 -13.40 -5.79
N TRP A 161 -19.41 -13.05 -6.49
CA TRP A 161 -18.05 -13.23 -5.99
C TRP A 161 -17.80 -12.45 -4.69
N MET A 162 -18.24 -11.19 -4.60
CA MET A 162 -18.10 -10.38 -3.38
C MET A 162 -18.89 -10.96 -2.19
N LEU A 163 -20.10 -11.47 -2.41
CA LEU A 163 -20.86 -12.14 -1.36
C LEU A 163 -20.16 -13.40 -0.85
N LEU A 164 -19.57 -14.20 -1.76
CA LEU A 164 -18.77 -15.35 -1.38
C LEU A 164 -17.57 -14.95 -0.51
N GLN A 165 -16.85 -13.88 -0.89
CA GLN A 165 -15.77 -13.36 -0.05
C GLN A 165 -16.28 -12.94 1.34
N ALA A 166 -17.42 -12.25 1.43
CA ALA A 166 -18.02 -11.84 2.70
C ALA A 166 -18.35 -13.04 3.60
N VAL A 167 -18.88 -14.12 3.03
CA VAL A 167 -19.16 -15.37 3.77
C VAL A 167 -17.87 -15.96 4.33
N ILE A 168 -16.82 -16.08 3.49
CA ILE A 168 -15.54 -16.65 3.92
C ILE A 168 -14.95 -15.80 5.05
N VAL A 169 -14.84 -14.50 4.84
CA VAL A 169 -14.25 -13.55 5.80
C VAL A 169 -15.02 -13.51 7.13
N ALA A 170 -16.35 -13.47 7.08
CA ALA A 170 -17.19 -13.52 8.27
C ALA A 170 -17.05 -14.84 9.03
N SER A 171 -16.80 -15.96 8.33
CA SER A 171 -16.62 -17.27 8.94
C SER A 171 -15.27 -17.46 9.64
N THR A 172 -14.23 -16.76 9.15
CA THR A 172 -12.85 -16.81 9.65
C THR A 172 -12.51 -15.67 10.61
N LEU A 173 -13.49 -14.85 10.98
CA LEU A 173 -13.28 -13.68 11.82
C LEU A 173 -12.79 -14.06 13.24
N GLU A 174 -11.69 -13.44 13.65
CA GLU A 174 -11.07 -13.63 14.96
C GLU A 174 -11.95 -13.09 16.10
N THR A 175 -11.81 -13.68 17.28
CA THR A 175 -12.52 -13.29 18.50
C THR A 175 -12.23 -11.84 18.87
N GLY A 176 -13.27 -11.03 19.10
CA GLY A 176 -13.14 -9.61 19.45
C GLY A 176 -12.93 -8.66 18.28
N ARG A 177 -12.83 -9.20 17.05
CA ARG A 177 -12.75 -8.41 15.82
C ARG A 177 -14.11 -8.28 15.14
N GLY A 178 -14.32 -7.20 14.39
CA GLY A 178 -15.58 -6.88 13.70
C GLY A 178 -15.38 -6.07 12.43
N TYR A 179 -16.45 -5.85 11.67
CA TYR A 179 -16.45 -4.95 10.51
C TYR A 179 -17.32 -3.73 10.77
N GLY A 180 -16.94 -2.60 10.15
CA GLY A 180 -17.74 -1.39 10.17
C GLY A 180 -19.04 -1.56 9.37
N THR A 181 -20.10 -0.84 9.74
CA THR A 181 -21.42 -0.95 9.10
C THR A 181 -21.44 -0.54 7.62
N GLY A 182 -20.47 0.26 7.17
CA GLY A 182 -20.30 0.66 5.77
C GLY A 182 -19.19 -0.08 5.03
N ALA A 183 -18.49 -1.02 5.67
CA ALA A 183 -17.28 -1.62 5.11
C ALA A 183 -17.55 -2.36 3.79
N PHE A 184 -18.65 -3.13 3.74
CA PHE A 184 -19.02 -3.84 2.51
C PHE A 184 -19.38 -2.88 1.36
N ALA A 185 -20.11 -1.79 1.67
CA ALA A 185 -20.45 -0.78 0.68
C ALA A 185 -19.19 -0.08 0.13
N GLU A 186 -18.21 0.22 0.99
CA GLU A 186 -16.91 0.76 0.59
C GLU A 186 -16.15 -0.22 -0.32
N ALA A 187 -16.16 -1.53 -0.01
CA ALA A 187 -15.58 -2.55 -0.88
C ALA A 187 -16.27 -2.63 -2.25
N MET A 188 -17.59 -2.44 -2.33
CA MET A 188 -18.34 -2.52 -3.59
C MET A 188 -17.94 -1.41 -4.57
N LEU A 189 -17.63 -0.21 -4.06
CA LEU A 189 -17.19 0.91 -4.89
C LEU A 189 -15.91 0.59 -5.68
N GLY A 190 -14.98 -0.17 -5.09
CA GLY A 190 -13.75 -0.59 -5.77
C GLY A 190 -13.86 -1.89 -6.55
N GLY A 191 -14.72 -2.83 -6.11
CA GLY A 191 -14.75 -4.18 -6.66
C GLY A 191 -15.72 -4.40 -7.84
N VAL A 192 -16.85 -3.68 -7.87
CA VAL A 192 -17.93 -3.96 -8.85
C VAL A 192 -18.64 -2.71 -9.38
N CYS A 193 -18.15 -1.50 -9.06
CA CYS A 193 -18.76 -0.29 -9.59
C CYS A 193 -18.50 -0.17 -11.10
N PRO A 194 -19.54 -0.05 -11.95
CA PRO A 194 -19.38 0.10 -13.39
C PRO A 194 -18.49 1.29 -13.73
N PHE A 195 -17.62 1.13 -14.73
CA PHE A 195 -16.66 2.14 -15.19
C PHE A 195 -15.58 2.57 -14.18
N ILE A 196 -15.57 1.99 -12.97
CA ILE A 196 -14.55 2.26 -11.94
C ILE A 196 -13.73 1.00 -11.64
N ALA A 197 -14.39 -0.17 -11.53
CA ALA A 197 -13.71 -1.41 -11.19
C ALA A 197 -12.93 -1.98 -12.39
N ASP A 198 -11.76 -2.57 -12.12
CA ASP A 198 -10.83 -3.09 -13.13
C ASP A 198 -11.47 -4.13 -14.07
N SER A 199 -12.45 -4.90 -13.58
CA SER A 199 -13.20 -5.86 -14.39
C SER A 199 -14.04 -5.18 -15.47
N PHE A 200 -14.62 -4.02 -15.18
CA PHE A 200 -15.36 -3.22 -16.16
C PHE A 200 -14.43 -2.45 -17.09
N ASP A 201 -13.23 -2.09 -16.62
CA ASP A 201 -12.19 -1.52 -17.48
C ASP A 201 -11.73 -2.54 -18.53
N THR A 202 -11.52 -3.78 -18.09
CA THR A 202 -11.25 -4.92 -18.99
C THR A 202 -12.41 -5.12 -19.98
N LEU A 203 -13.66 -5.01 -19.52
CA LEU A 203 -14.84 -5.17 -20.39
C LEU A 203 -14.92 -4.08 -21.45
N LYS A 204 -14.74 -2.79 -21.11
CA LYS A 204 -14.79 -1.70 -22.11
C LYS A 204 -13.70 -1.87 -23.18
N ASP A 205 -12.50 -2.28 -22.80
CA ASP A 205 -11.37 -2.42 -23.72
C ASP A 205 -11.58 -3.65 -24.62
N THR A 206 -12.17 -4.70 -24.07
CA THR A 206 -12.56 -5.88 -24.84
C THR A 206 -13.68 -5.53 -25.82
N MET A 207 -14.68 -4.74 -25.41
CA MET A 207 -15.76 -4.26 -26.29
C MET A 207 -15.22 -3.43 -27.45
N PHE A 208 -14.24 -2.56 -27.20
CA PHE A 208 -13.58 -1.80 -28.26
C PHE A 208 -12.98 -2.70 -29.35
N GLY A 209 -12.27 -3.77 -28.96
CA GLY A 209 -11.77 -4.75 -29.92
C GLY A 209 -12.89 -5.49 -30.66
N GLY A 210 -14.01 -5.79 -29.98
CA GLY A 210 -15.21 -6.36 -30.60
C GLY A 210 -15.87 -5.43 -31.63
N LEU A 211 -15.94 -4.13 -31.34
CA LEU A 211 -16.45 -3.11 -32.28
C LEU A 211 -15.58 -3.04 -33.53
N CYS A 212 -14.27 -3.10 -33.36
CA CYS A 212 -13.31 -3.17 -34.46
C CYS A 212 -13.58 -4.39 -35.36
N LEU A 213 -13.85 -5.57 -34.78
CA LEU A 213 -14.17 -6.79 -35.55
C LEU A 213 -15.50 -6.73 -36.32
N LYS A 214 -16.43 -5.85 -35.91
CA LYS A 214 -17.66 -5.60 -36.66
C LYS A 214 -17.42 -4.68 -37.87
N SER A 215 -16.22 -4.12 -38.05
CA SER A 215 -15.89 -3.24 -39.17
C SER A 215 -15.94 -3.99 -40.51
N SER A 216 -16.36 -3.29 -41.56
CA SER A 216 -16.18 -3.77 -42.94
C SER A 216 -14.72 -3.64 -43.40
N HIS A 217 -13.91 -2.85 -42.70
CA HIS A 217 -12.51 -2.61 -43.02
C HIS A 217 -11.61 -3.66 -42.36
N VAL A 218 -10.98 -4.51 -43.19
CA VAL A 218 -10.08 -5.58 -42.72
C VAL A 218 -8.97 -5.05 -41.80
N PHE A 219 -8.44 -3.86 -42.06
CA PHE A 219 -7.40 -3.28 -41.22
C PHE A 219 -7.90 -2.97 -39.79
N LEU A 220 -9.17 -2.55 -39.62
CA LEU A 220 -9.74 -2.35 -38.29
C LEU A 220 -9.93 -3.67 -37.55
N ASN A 221 -10.26 -4.74 -38.26
CA ASN A 221 -10.30 -6.08 -37.65
C ASN A 221 -8.93 -6.48 -37.07
N VAL A 222 -7.85 -6.16 -37.78
CA VAL A 222 -6.47 -6.36 -37.26
C VAL A 222 -6.21 -5.50 -36.03
N VAL A 223 -6.60 -4.22 -36.06
CA VAL A 223 -6.50 -3.31 -34.90
C VAL A 223 -7.22 -3.88 -33.68
N GLY A 224 -8.42 -4.43 -33.86
CA GLY A 224 -9.19 -5.07 -32.79
C GLY A 224 -8.45 -6.25 -32.15
N ILE A 225 -7.87 -7.13 -32.97
CA ILE A 225 -7.07 -8.27 -32.49
C ILE A 225 -5.80 -7.79 -31.77
N CYS A 226 -5.09 -6.81 -32.35
CA CYS A 226 -3.92 -6.21 -31.73
C CYS A 226 -4.25 -5.57 -30.37
N SER A 227 -5.41 -4.92 -30.25
CA SER A 227 -5.89 -4.34 -29.00
C SER A 227 -6.10 -5.42 -27.93
N TRP A 228 -6.72 -6.55 -28.27
CA TRP A 228 -6.89 -7.67 -27.33
C TRP A 228 -5.55 -8.31 -26.92
N MET A 229 -4.63 -8.50 -27.88
CA MET A 229 -3.29 -9.02 -27.58
C MET A 229 -2.50 -8.08 -26.67
N TYR A 230 -2.59 -6.77 -26.92
CA TYR A 230 -1.98 -5.75 -26.08
C TYR A 230 -2.55 -5.80 -24.66
N LEU A 231 -3.88 -5.78 -24.52
CA LEU A 231 -4.55 -5.82 -23.22
C LEU A 231 -4.10 -7.03 -22.39
N PHE A 232 -4.04 -8.22 -23.00
CA PHE A 232 -3.59 -9.45 -22.34
C PHE A 232 -2.11 -9.40 -21.96
N GLY A 233 -1.23 -9.00 -22.89
CA GLY A 233 0.21 -8.90 -22.65
C GLY A 233 0.56 -7.85 -21.60
N PHE A 234 -0.16 -6.74 -21.59
CA PHE A 234 -0.01 -5.66 -20.62
C PHE A 234 -0.37 -6.11 -19.20
N HIS A 235 -1.46 -6.86 -19.04
CA HIS A 235 -1.84 -7.43 -17.75
C HIS A 235 -0.82 -8.48 -17.26
N ILE A 236 -0.27 -9.31 -18.16
CA ILE A 236 0.86 -10.20 -17.81
C ILE A 236 2.04 -9.39 -17.27
N TYR A 237 2.41 -8.30 -17.94
CA TYR A 237 3.45 -7.41 -17.46
C TYR A 237 3.12 -6.85 -16.06
N PHE A 238 1.88 -6.44 -15.80
CA PHE A 238 1.46 -5.98 -14.47
C PHE A 238 1.61 -7.03 -13.37
N PHE A 239 1.32 -8.30 -13.67
CA PHE A 239 1.52 -9.39 -12.70
C PHE A 239 3.00 -9.65 -12.36
N THR A 240 3.93 -9.18 -13.19
CA THR A 240 5.36 -9.26 -12.89
C THR A 240 5.84 -8.19 -11.89
N GLN A 241 5.12 -7.08 -11.78
CA GLN A 241 5.50 -5.92 -10.96
C GLN A 241 4.81 -5.99 -9.58
N LEU A 242 5.57 -5.91 -8.49
CA LEU A 242 5.04 -6.11 -7.14
C LEU A 242 4.03 -5.01 -6.75
N ARG A 243 4.29 -3.78 -7.17
CA ARG A 243 3.47 -2.58 -6.93
C ARG A 243 2.01 -2.72 -7.37
N PHE A 244 1.76 -3.36 -8.51
CA PHE A 244 0.41 -3.46 -9.07
C PHE A 244 -0.40 -4.59 -8.45
N VAL A 245 0.27 -5.63 -7.93
CA VAL A 245 -0.38 -6.77 -7.26
C VAL A 245 -1.24 -6.30 -6.09
N ALA A 246 -0.78 -5.33 -5.28
CA ALA A 246 -1.55 -4.81 -4.15
C ALA A 246 -2.81 -4.05 -4.59
N GLU A 247 -2.73 -3.24 -5.64
CA GLU A 247 -3.90 -2.55 -6.21
C GLU A 247 -4.89 -3.54 -6.82
N LEU A 248 -4.41 -4.55 -7.56
CA LEU A 248 -5.27 -5.59 -8.15
C LEU A 248 -5.93 -6.49 -7.08
N VAL A 249 -5.26 -6.74 -5.96
CA VAL A 249 -5.88 -7.42 -4.81
C VAL A 249 -7.03 -6.58 -4.26
N ALA A 250 -6.83 -5.27 -4.13
CA ALA A 250 -7.87 -4.38 -3.60
C ALA A 250 -9.13 -4.33 -4.48
N SER A 251 -9.01 -4.53 -5.80
CA SER A 251 -10.16 -4.60 -6.72
C SER A 251 -10.78 -6.00 -6.77
N HIS A 252 -9.97 -7.05 -6.98
CA HIS A 252 -10.46 -8.41 -7.22
C HIS A 252 -10.81 -9.17 -5.93
N LEU A 253 -10.19 -8.80 -4.81
CA LEU A 253 -10.33 -9.41 -3.49
C LEU A 253 -10.75 -8.35 -2.44
N ALA A 254 -11.55 -7.37 -2.86
CA ALA A 254 -11.91 -6.19 -2.08
C ALA A 254 -12.43 -6.49 -0.66
N VAL A 255 -13.21 -7.56 -0.48
CA VAL A 255 -13.79 -7.92 0.83
C VAL A 255 -12.76 -8.62 1.72
N PHE A 256 -11.85 -9.43 1.15
CA PHE A 256 -10.72 -10.01 1.88
C PHE A 256 -9.76 -8.93 2.39
N GLY A 257 -9.66 -7.81 1.69
CA GLY A 257 -8.85 -6.65 2.09
C GLY A 257 -9.48 -5.75 3.14
N LEU A 258 -10.70 -6.05 3.62
CA LEU A 258 -11.38 -5.19 4.59
C LEU A 258 -10.68 -5.21 5.96
N PRO A 259 -10.37 -4.03 6.53
CA PRO A 259 -9.78 -3.96 7.85
C PRO A 259 -10.80 -4.40 8.91
N THR A 260 -10.33 -5.18 9.88
CA THR A 260 -11.13 -5.54 11.06
C THR A 260 -10.96 -4.51 12.17
N LEU A 261 -12.06 -4.17 12.82
CA LEU A 261 -12.12 -3.28 13.96
C LEU A 261 -12.06 -4.08 15.24
N ASP A 262 -11.35 -3.59 16.25
CA ASP A 262 -11.49 -4.08 17.61
C ASP A 262 -12.85 -3.61 18.15
N VAL A 263 -13.71 -4.56 18.49
CA VAL A 263 -15.07 -4.26 18.95
C VAL A 263 -15.07 -3.81 20.41
N THR A 264 -13.96 -4.00 21.13
CA THR A 264 -13.83 -3.66 22.56
C THR A 264 -13.37 -2.22 22.80
N LYS A 265 -12.80 -1.54 21.78
CA LYS A 265 -12.31 -0.17 21.88
C LYS A 265 -13.37 0.85 21.45
N SER A 266 -13.37 2.01 22.13
CA SER A 266 -14.24 3.15 21.85
C SER A 266 -14.07 3.68 20.41
N ALA A 267 -15.17 4.17 19.84
CA ALA A 267 -15.29 4.54 18.43
C ALA A 267 -14.25 5.56 17.98
N THR A 268 -13.44 5.17 16.98
CA THR A 268 -12.59 6.09 16.21
C THR A 268 -13.39 7.28 15.69
N PRO A 269 -12.85 8.52 15.72
CA PRO A 269 -13.57 9.68 15.23
C PRO A 269 -13.91 9.51 13.74
N LYS A 270 -15.21 9.50 13.42
CA LYS A 270 -15.75 9.32 12.07
C LYS A 270 -15.22 10.43 11.16
N MET A 271 -14.53 10.02 10.10
CA MET A 271 -14.07 10.91 9.03
C MET A 271 -15.25 11.65 8.41
N LYS A 272 -15.12 12.96 8.20
CA LYS A 272 -16.14 13.71 7.46
C LYS A 272 -16.20 13.15 6.03
N ILE A 273 -17.38 13.15 5.41
CA ILE A 273 -17.55 12.65 4.03
C ILE A 273 -16.59 13.41 3.08
N SER A 274 -16.37 14.70 3.30
CA SER A 274 -15.43 15.51 2.53
C SER A 274 -13.99 15.00 2.61
N GLU A 275 -13.56 14.51 3.77
CA GLU A 275 -12.21 13.97 3.97
C GLU A 275 -12.10 12.60 3.28
N LYS A 276 -13.10 11.72 3.43
CA LYS A 276 -13.16 10.44 2.70
C LYS A 276 -13.08 10.64 1.19
N LEU A 277 -13.85 11.60 0.66
CA LEU A 277 -13.82 11.95 -0.76
C LEU A 277 -12.46 12.52 -1.18
N THR A 278 -11.80 13.30 -0.31
CA THR A 278 -10.48 13.86 -0.61
C THR A 278 -9.39 12.78 -0.61
N ALA A 279 -9.45 11.81 0.30
CA ALA A 279 -8.55 10.65 0.32
C ALA A 279 -8.77 9.76 -0.91
N LEU A 280 -10.02 9.50 -1.29
CA LEU A 280 -10.36 8.77 -2.51
C LEU A 280 -9.86 9.50 -3.76
N ALA A 281 -10.05 10.82 -3.83
CA ALA A 281 -9.55 11.65 -4.92
C ALA A 281 -8.01 11.62 -5.00
N ALA A 282 -7.31 11.64 -3.85
CA ALA A 282 -5.86 11.58 -3.80
C ALA A 282 -5.28 10.28 -4.38
N LYS A 283 -5.98 9.16 -4.20
CA LYS A 283 -5.61 7.86 -4.80
C LYS A 283 -5.70 7.91 -6.32
N GLN A 284 -6.80 8.45 -6.85
CA GLN A 284 -7.07 8.54 -8.30
C GLN A 284 -6.14 9.49 -9.05
N ILE A 285 -5.57 10.48 -8.36
CA ILE A 285 -4.69 11.50 -8.97
C ILE A 285 -3.19 11.29 -8.67
N SER A 286 -2.81 10.16 -8.09
CA SER A 286 -1.41 9.91 -7.73
C SER A 286 -0.49 9.81 -8.96
N PRO A 287 0.80 10.21 -8.89
CA PRO A 287 1.76 10.05 -9.99
C PRO A 287 1.90 8.59 -10.41
N THR A 288 1.82 7.69 -9.42
CA THR A 288 1.69 6.24 -9.60
C THR A 288 0.55 5.89 -10.56
N LYS A 289 -0.68 6.27 -10.21
CA LYS A 289 -1.88 5.94 -10.99
C LYS A 289 -1.86 6.64 -12.34
N ARG A 290 -1.35 7.88 -12.40
CA ARG A 290 -1.14 8.60 -13.67
C ARG A 290 -0.22 7.83 -14.61
N HIS A 291 0.92 7.35 -14.13
CA HIS A 291 1.83 6.56 -14.96
C HIS A 291 1.16 5.27 -15.44
N MET A 292 0.36 4.60 -14.60
CA MET A 292 -0.45 3.46 -15.03
C MET A 292 -1.43 3.85 -16.14
N LEU A 293 -2.18 4.94 -15.96
CA LEU A 293 -3.14 5.42 -16.95
C LEU A 293 -2.45 5.78 -18.27
N GLU A 294 -1.24 6.34 -18.23
CA GLU A 294 -0.45 6.69 -19.42
C GLU A 294 0.04 5.43 -20.15
N VAL A 295 0.55 4.42 -19.46
CA VAL A 295 1.03 3.20 -20.13
C VAL A 295 -0.13 2.35 -20.62
N GLU A 296 -1.20 2.23 -19.82
CA GLU A 296 -2.37 1.43 -20.15
C GLU A 296 -3.24 2.08 -21.23
N ASN A 297 -3.69 3.33 -21.05
CA ASN A 297 -4.74 3.90 -21.90
C ASN A 297 -4.20 4.59 -23.15
N LEU A 298 -2.91 4.92 -23.23
CA LEU A 298 -2.37 5.67 -24.37
C LEU A 298 -2.40 4.85 -25.68
N PRO A 299 -2.03 3.55 -25.69
CA PRO A 299 -2.15 2.74 -26.90
C PRO A 299 -3.61 2.51 -27.30
N GLN A 300 -4.49 2.25 -26.33
CA GLN A 300 -5.95 2.11 -26.53
C GLN A 300 -6.55 3.40 -27.10
N ALA A 301 -6.13 4.57 -26.62
CA ALA A 301 -6.51 5.86 -27.16
C ALA A 301 -6.06 6.01 -28.63
N GLY A 302 -4.85 5.56 -28.97
CA GLY A 302 -4.36 5.53 -30.35
C GLY A 302 -5.24 4.66 -31.25
N PHE A 303 -5.59 3.45 -30.82
CA PHE A 303 -6.51 2.58 -31.55
C PHE A 303 -7.91 3.18 -31.67
N ALA A 304 -8.43 3.80 -30.60
CA ALA A 304 -9.72 4.45 -30.57
C ALA A 304 -9.80 5.65 -31.53
N ILE A 305 -8.75 6.47 -31.62
CA ILE A 305 -8.65 7.58 -32.59
C ILE A 305 -8.74 7.03 -34.02
N LEU A 306 -7.99 5.97 -34.32
CA LEU A 306 -8.01 5.34 -35.64
C LEU A 306 -9.40 4.78 -35.99
N TYR A 307 -10.04 4.09 -35.06
CA TYR A 307 -11.41 3.59 -35.23
C TYR A 307 -12.40 4.72 -35.48
N LEU A 308 -12.39 5.77 -34.65
CA LEU A 308 -13.30 6.91 -34.78
C LEU A 308 -13.08 7.71 -36.07
N ALA A 309 -11.84 7.78 -36.56
CA ALA A 309 -11.51 8.44 -37.82
C ALA A 309 -12.10 7.70 -39.04
N VAL A 310 -12.32 6.39 -38.94
CA VAL A 310 -12.71 5.54 -40.08
C VAL A 310 -14.19 5.15 -40.02
N GLU A 311 -14.68 4.65 -38.89
CA GLU A 311 -16.09 4.26 -38.73
C GLU A 311 -16.98 5.45 -38.35
N GLY A 312 -16.41 6.48 -37.70
CA GLY A 312 -17.18 7.56 -37.11
C GLY A 312 -18.09 7.10 -35.95
N GLY A 313 -18.84 8.03 -35.37
CA GLY A 313 -20.11 7.72 -34.69
C GLY A 313 -20.09 6.74 -33.51
N SER A 314 -19.14 6.84 -32.57
CA SER A 314 -19.20 6.08 -31.31
C SER A 314 -18.88 6.97 -30.09
N PRO A 315 -19.89 7.66 -29.53
CA PRO A 315 -19.68 8.63 -28.46
C PRO A 315 -19.15 7.99 -27.18
N VAL A 316 -19.46 6.72 -26.91
CA VAL A 316 -18.96 6.00 -25.74
C VAL A 316 -17.49 5.62 -25.90
N VAL A 317 -17.05 5.19 -27.09
CA VAL A 317 -15.63 4.93 -27.35
C VAL A 317 -14.82 6.22 -27.17
N ALA A 318 -15.33 7.35 -27.69
CA ALA A 318 -14.70 8.65 -27.49
C ALA A 318 -14.68 9.08 -26.01
N LEU A 319 -15.78 8.88 -25.28
CA LEU A 319 -15.88 9.24 -23.87
C LEU A 319 -14.95 8.39 -23.00
N LEU A 320 -15.03 7.06 -23.11
CA LEU A 320 -14.34 6.13 -22.21
C LEU A 320 -12.86 5.94 -22.55
N SER A 321 -12.48 6.03 -23.84
CA SER A 321 -11.11 5.76 -24.29
C SER A 321 -10.27 7.02 -24.48
N LEU A 322 -10.91 8.19 -24.62
CA LEU A 322 -10.21 9.47 -24.82
C LEU A 322 -10.53 10.47 -23.71
N ALA A 323 -11.79 10.86 -23.54
CA ALA A 323 -12.15 11.98 -22.67
C ALA A 323 -11.89 11.68 -21.19
N LEU A 324 -12.34 10.53 -20.68
CA LEU A 324 -12.14 10.15 -19.27
C LEU A 324 -10.66 10.02 -18.89
N PRO A 325 -9.82 9.24 -19.61
CA PRO A 325 -8.39 9.17 -19.29
C PRO A 325 -7.69 10.53 -19.39
N THR A 326 -8.04 11.35 -20.40
CA THR A 326 -7.47 12.70 -20.56
C THR A 326 -7.82 13.59 -19.37
N LEU A 327 -9.09 13.58 -18.93
CA LEU A 327 -9.53 14.33 -17.76
C LEU A 327 -8.85 13.84 -16.48
N GLN A 328 -8.66 12.53 -16.30
CA GLN A 328 -7.95 11.95 -15.16
C GLN A 328 -6.48 12.37 -15.12
N ILE A 329 -5.77 12.31 -16.26
CA ILE A 329 -4.37 12.73 -16.37
C ILE A 329 -4.25 14.25 -16.11
N ALA A 330 -5.13 15.06 -16.70
CA ALA A 330 -5.15 16.50 -16.49
C ALA A 330 -5.43 16.87 -15.02
N ALA A 331 -6.41 16.20 -14.39
CA ALA A 331 -6.73 16.37 -12.98
C ALA A 331 -5.56 15.95 -12.08
N SER A 332 -4.87 14.85 -12.43
CA SER A 332 -3.64 14.44 -11.75
C SER A 332 -2.56 15.52 -11.81
N CYS A 333 -2.30 16.08 -12.99
CA CYS A 333 -1.33 17.17 -13.13
C CYS A 333 -1.71 18.42 -12.32
N ALA A 334 -2.98 18.82 -12.36
CA ALA A 334 -3.43 20.11 -11.84
C ALA A 334 -3.78 20.11 -10.34
N LEU A 335 -4.23 18.97 -9.80
CA LEU A 335 -4.80 18.91 -8.45
C LEU A 335 -3.94 18.12 -7.46
N HIS A 336 -3.05 17.24 -7.92
CA HIS A 336 -2.27 16.35 -7.07
C HIS A 336 -1.55 17.10 -5.93
N GLY A 337 -0.74 18.11 -6.26
CA GLY A 337 -0.01 18.88 -5.26
C GLY A 337 -0.89 19.75 -4.33
N ARG A 338 -2.12 20.09 -4.75
CA ARG A 338 -3.07 20.83 -3.89
C ARG A 338 -3.76 19.90 -2.90
N ILE A 339 -4.14 18.71 -3.35
CA ILE A 339 -4.81 17.70 -2.53
C ILE A 339 -3.84 17.14 -1.48
N GLN A 340 -2.59 16.83 -1.86
CA GLN A 340 -1.58 16.40 -0.89
C GLN A 340 -1.36 17.43 0.22
N ARG A 341 -1.24 18.73 -0.11
CA ARG A 341 -1.07 19.80 0.90
C ARG A 341 -2.21 19.88 1.91
N ARG A 342 -3.44 19.49 1.53
CA ARG A 342 -4.59 19.45 2.43
C ARG A 342 -4.62 18.17 3.29
N LEU A 343 -4.16 17.05 2.73
CA LEU A 343 -4.21 15.75 3.40
C LEU A 343 -3.07 15.52 4.39
N VAL A 344 -1.87 16.02 4.09
CA VAL A 344 -0.68 15.79 4.91
C VAL A 344 -0.90 16.19 6.38
N PRO A 345 -1.40 17.40 6.72
CA PRO A 345 -1.62 17.76 8.13
C PRO A 345 -2.67 16.88 8.83
N TRP A 346 -3.69 16.45 8.10
CA TRP A 346 -4.75 15.59 8.65
C TRP A 346 -4.23 14.20 8.97
N TYR A 347 -3.49 13.58 8.05
CA TYR A 347 -2.86 12.28 8.28
C TYR A 347 -1.81 12.36 9.38
N ALA A 348 -0.96 13.39 9.37
CA ALA A 348 0.07 13.59 10.39
C ALA A 348 -0.55 13.64 11.80
N MET A 349 -1.57 14.48 12.01
CA MET A 349 -2.29 14.57 13.28
C MET A 349 -2.89 13.23 13.74
N ARG A 350 -3.36 12.40 12.80
CA ARG A 350 -3.96 11.09 13.12
C ARG A 350 -2.90 10.04 13.43
N PHE A 351 -1.77 10.08 12.74
CA PHE A 351 -0.62 9.25 13.06
C PHE A 351 -0.04 9.62 14.42
N ASP A 352 0.04 10.91 14.75
CA ASP A 352 0.46 11.38 16.08
C ASP A 352 -0.50 10.90 17.16
N SER A 353 -1.82 11.00 16.95
CA SER A 353 -2.81 10.44 17.89
C SER A 353 -2.65 8.94 18.03
N ALA A 354 -2.48 8.21 16.93
CA ALA A 354 -2.31 6.76 16.96
C ALA A 354 -1.03 6.34 17.70
N ALA A 355 0.07 7.08 17.50
CA ALA A 355 1.33 6.84 18.19
C ALA A 355 1.19 7.11 19.70
N ASN A 356 0.62 8.26 20.09
CA ASN A 356 0.40 8.64 21.49
C ASN A 356 -0.50 7.66 22.25
N ASP A 357 -1.54 7.13 21.59
CA ASP A 357 -2.48 6.17 22.19
C ASP A 357 -1.98 4.71 22.09
N ALA A 358 -0.79 4.49 21.53
CA ALA A 358 -0.29 3.16 21.13
C ALA A 358 -1.33 2.33 20.33
N ASP A 359 -2.14 3.02 19.52
CA ASP A 359 -3.20 2.41 18.71
C ASP A 359 -2.64 1.93 17.36
N GLU A 360 -1.98 0.77 17.41
CA GLU A 360 -1.44 0.12 16.22
C GLU A 360 -2.51 -0.17 15.15
N VAL A 361 -3.76 -0.40 15.55
CA VAL A 361 -4.84 -0.72 14.61
C VAL A 361 -5.16 0.51 13.77
N LEU A 362 -5.25 1.68 14.41
CA LEU A 362 -5.44 2.95 13.72
C LEU A 362 -4.25 3.27 12.81
N ALA A 363 -3.01 3.12 13.30
CA ALA A 363 -1.82 3.35 12.50
C ALA A 363 -1.76 2.46 11.25
N ARG A 364 -2.05 1.15 11.38
CA ARG A 364 -2.13 0.22 10.24
C ARG A 364 -3.19 0.62 9.24
N ARG A 365 -4.36 1.04 9.73
CA ARG A 365 -5.44 1.51 8.85
C ARG A 365 -4.99 2.74 8.06
N LEU A 366 -4.44 3.75 8.72
CA LEU A 366 -3.97 4.97 8.06
C LEU A 366 -2.89 4.65 7.02
N TRP A 367 -1.95 3.74 7.34
CA TRP A 367 -0.95 3.28 6.38
C TRP A 367 -1.57 2.56 5.18
N SER A 368 -2.53 1.67 5.41
CA SER A 368 -3.23 0.98 4.32
C SER A 368 -4.00 1.91 3.39
N GLU A 369 -4.46 3.07 3.89
CA GLU A 369 -5.15 4.08 3.09
C GLU A 369 -4.22 4.85 2.16
N ILE A 370 -2.94 5.01 2.53
CA ILE A 370 -1.94 5.81 1.79
C ILE A 370 -0.85 4.97 1.10
N ASP A 371 -0.81 3.65 1.34
CA ASP A 371 0.17 2.76 0.75
C ASP A 371 0.10 2.81 -0.80
N GLY A 372 1.27 2.83 -1.45
CA GLY A 372 1.41 3.06 -2.90
C GLY A 372 1.65 4.52 -3.33
N ASN A 373 1.57 5.48 -2.41
CA ASN A 373 1.97 6.88 -2.63
C ASN A 373 3.17 7.25 -1.74
N GLU A 374 4.36 6.78 -2.13
CA GLU A 374 5.62 6.99 -1.37
C GLU A 374 5.91 8.46 -1.04
N GLU A 375 5.59 9.36 -1.98
CA GLU A 375 5.76 10.80 -1.77
C GLU A 375 4.83 11.33 -0.67
N LEU A 376 3.58 10.86 -0.64
CA LEU A 376 2.64 11.23 0.42
C LEU A 376 3.05 10.63 1.76
N CYS A 377 3.47 9.37 1.78
CA CYS A 377 3.98 8.70 2.98
C CYS A 377 5.17 9.47 3.59
N LEU A 378 6.13 9.85 2.76
CA LEU A 378 7.28 10.65 3.16
C LEU A 378 6.88 12.02 3.71
N LYS A 379 5.98 12.73 3.02
CA LYS A 379 5.49 14.04 3.48
C LYS A 379 4.74 13.96 4.80
N ILE A 380 3.93 12.91 4.99
CA ILE A 380 3.21 12.66 6.23
C ILE A 380 4.21 12.39 7.35
N ALA A 381 5.11 11.43 7.15
CA ALA A 381 6.13 11.09 8.14
C ALA A 381 6.97 12.29 8.56
N LEU A 382 7.45 13.10 7.61
CA LEU A 382 8.22 14.31 7.91
C LEU A 382 7.40 15.43 8.58
N SER A 383 6.07 15.31 8.63
CA SER A 383 5.16 16.28 9.26
C SER A 383 4.56 15.78 10.57
N THR A 384 4.89 14.56 11.01
CA THR A 384 4.39 13.96 12.26
C THR A 384 5.28 14.32 13.43
N ARG A 385 4.68 14.58 14.58
CA ARG A 385 5.37 14.74 15.87
C ARG A 385 5.86 13.43 16.46
N CYS A 386 5.48 12.28 15.91
CA CYS A 386 5.95 10.97 16.33
C CYS A 386 6.76 10.30 15.20
N PHE A 387 7.69 11.03 14.58
CA PHE A 387 8.42 10.64 13.35
C PHE A 387 8.95 9.20 13.37
N GLY A 388 9.76 8.85 14.39
CA GLY A 388 10.32 7.51 14.53
C GLY A 388 9.22 6.45 14.67
N ASP A 389 8.30 6.66 15.60
CA ASP A 389 7.25 5.68 15.93
C ASP A 389 6.32 5.39 14.74
N VAL A 390 5.99 6.45 13.98
CA VAL A 390 5.13 6.39 12.79
C VAL A 390 5.80 5.60 11.67
N LEU A 391 7.10 5.82 11.44
CA LEU A 391 7.86 5.08 10.42
C LEU A 391 8.15 3.64 10.86
N HIS A 392 8.48 3.39 12.13
CA HIS A 392 8.64 2.03 12.65
C HIS A 392 7.32 1.25 12.58
N ALA A 393 6.18 1.90 12.85
CA ALA A 393 4.85 1.31 12.63
C ALA A 393 4.59 1.00 11.14
N ARG A 394 5.05 1.88 10.23
CA ARG A 394 4.99 1.64 8.78
C ARG A 394 5.79 0.41 8.37
N ARG A 395 7.01 0.29 8.86
CA ARG A 395 7.90 -0.86 8.62
C ARG A 395 7.21 -2.15 9.03
N ARG A 396 6.66 -2.20 10.25
CA ARG A 396 5.90 -3.35 10.75
C ARG A 396 4.68 -3.67 9.88
N HIS A 397 3.91 -2.65 9.51
CA HIS A 397 2.76 -2.82 8.61
C HIS A 397 3.15 -3.42 7.25
N ARG A 398 4.25 -2.97 6.65
CA ARG A 398 4.75 -3.52 5.38
C ARG A 398 5.23 -4.96 5.50
N ALA A 399 5.91 -5.30 6.60
CA ALA A 399 6.34 -6.67 6.88
C ALA A 399 5.13 -7.63 6.93
N GLU A 400 4.02 -7.20 7.56
CA GLU A 400 2.76 -7.95 7.63
C GLU A 400 2.07 -8.12 6.27
N LEU A 401 2.06 -7.07 5.43
CA LEU A 401 1.48 -7.11 4.08
C LEU A 401 2.27 -8.01 3.10
N GLY A 402 3.44 -8.50 3.51
CA GLY A 402 4.33 -9.26 2.64
C GLY A 402 4.99 -8.39 1.57
N HIS A 403 4.88 -7.06 1.66
CA HIS A 403 5.89 -6.19 1.07
C HIS A 403 7.20 -6.55 1.74
N VAL A 404 8.21 -6.82 0.92
CA VAL A 404 9.50 -7.33 1.39
C VAL A 404 10.16 -6.24 2.26
N VAL A 405 9.87 -6.24 3.56
CA VAL A 405 10.82 -5.78 4.57
C VAL A 405 11.69 -7.00 4.80
N VAL A 406 12.88 -6.97 4.22
CA VAL A 406 13.84 -8.06 4.38
C VAL A 406 14.35 -8.01 5.81
N GLU A 407 13.81 -8.85 6.68
CA GLU A 407 14.40 -9.06 8.01
C GLU A 407 15.73 -9.82 7.82
N GLY A 408 16.80 -9.26 8.38
CA GLY A 408 18.16 -9.81 8.28
C GLY A 408 18.25 -11.20 8.89
N GLY A 409 18.80 -12.15 8.13
CA GLY A 409 19.36 -13.37 8.67
C GLY A 409 20.83 -13.14 9.05
N GLU A 410 21.28 -13.86 10.07
CA GLU A 410 22.67 -13.95 10.48
C GLU A 410 23.51 -14.54 9.32
N ASP A 411 24.60 -13.87 8.97
CA ASP A 411 25.59 -14.16 7.89
C ASP A 411 25.19 -13.87 6.43
N GLU A 412 25.33 -12.63 5.93
CA GLU A 412 25.15 -12.38 4.49
C GLU A 412 26.05 -11.31 3.84
N ASP A 413 26.81 -11.77 2.83
CA ASP A 413 27.71 -11.04 1.92
C ASP A 413 27.05 -9.88 1.14
N ALA A 414 27.88 -8.90 0.72
CA ALA A 414 27.54 -7.77 -0.15
C ALA A 414 26.72 -8.12 -1.43
N ARG A 415 26.75 -9.37 -1.90
CA ARG A 415 25.92 -9.85 -3.03
C ARG A 415 24.43 -9.85 -2.71
N ILE A 416 24.08 -10.06 -1.46
CA ILE A 416 22.70 -10.06 -0.99
C ILE A 416 22.22 -8.63 -0.74
N VAL A 417 23.09 -7.72 -0.29
CA VAL A 417 22.83 -6.27 -0.29
C VAL A 417 22.50 -5.77 -1.71
N CYS A 418 23.28 -6.13 -2.72
CA CYS A 418 22.99 -5.83 -4.13
C CYS A 418 21.68 -6.46 -4.61
N ARG A 419 21.42 -7.73 -4.27
CA ARG A 419 20.16 -8.39 -4.62
C ARG A 419 18.95 -7.68 -3.98
N ARG A 420 19.05 -7.32 -2.70
CA ARG A 420 18.00 -6.63 -1.93
C ARG A 420 17.75 -5.22 -2.47
N LEU A 421 18.80 -4.49 -2.84
CA LEU A 421 18.70 -3.21 -3.55
C LEU A 421 17.95 -3.36 -4.88
N MET A 422 18.21 -4.42 -5.64
CA MET A 422 17.51 -4.69 -6.91
C MET A 422 16.06 -5.16 -6.70
N GLU A 423 15.78 -5.89 -5.62
CA GLU A 423 14.43 -6.36 -5.28
C GLU A 423 13.54 -5.26 -4.65
N SER A 424 14.12 -4.20 -4.06
CA SER A 424 13.39 -3.10 -3.40
C SER A 424 13.26 -1.83 -4.24
N SER A 425 13.63 -1.86 -5.54
CA SER A 425 13.63 -0.71 -6.43
C SER A 425 12.27 0.00 -6.60
N GLU A 426 11.17 -0.69 -6.28
CA GLU A 426 9.81 -0.20 -6.47
C GLU A 426 9.31 0.72 -5.36
N SER A 427 9.85 0.63 -4.13
CA SER A 427 9.34 1.36 -2.95
C SER A 427 10.09 2.66 -2.64
N GLY A 428 11.25 2.91 -3.23
CA GLY A 428 12.10 3.98 -2.74
C GLY A 428 12.67 3.70 -1.34
N GLU A 429 12.54 2.48 -0.84
CA GLU A 429 12.88 2.10 0.52
C GLU A 429 13.83 0.91 0.49
N VAL A 430 14.95 1.05 1.17
CA VAL A 430 15.95 -0.01 1.33
C VAL A 430 16.02 -0.33 2.82
N ASN A 431 15.66 -1.57 3.16
CA ASN A 431 15.71 -2.03 4.54
C ASN A 431 16.81 -3.07 4.73
N LEU A 432 17.80 -2.72 5.55
CA LEU A 432 18.94 -3.55 5.94
C LEU A 432 19.02 -3.71 7.46
N SER A 433 17.93 -3.44 8.17
CA SER A 433 17.88 -3.57 9.63
C SER A 433 18.20 -5.00 10.07
N GLY A 434 18.99 -5.14 11.14
CA GLY A 434 19.46 -6.44 11.63
C GLY A 434 20.65 -7.02 10.86
N VAL A 435 21.13 -6.38 9.79
CA VAL A 435 22.36 -6.82 9.11
C VAL A 435 23.54 -6.38 9.95
N THR A 436 24.36 -7.33 10.41
CA THR A 436 25.50 -7.10 11.29
C THR A 436 26.84 -7.24 10.54
N ASN A 437 27.96 -7.10 11.25
CA ASN A 437 29.32 -7.25 10.71
C ASN A 437 29.69 -6.21 9.63
N TRP A 438 29.21 -4.97 9.76
CA TRP A 438 29.62 -3.88 8.87
C TRP A 438 31.07 -3.47 9.13
N ASP A 439 31.88 -3.57 8.09
CA ASP A 439 33.19 -2.94 8.00
C ASP A 439 33.14 -1.71 7.07
N VAL A 440 34.23 -0.94 7.08
CA VAL A 440 34.36 0.28 6.24
C VAL A 440 34.12 -0.03 4.76
N PRO A 441 34.76 -1.05 4.14
CA PRO A 441 34.51 -1.40 2.74
C PRO A 441 33.04 -1.74 2.43
N SER A 442 32.36 -2.48 3.31
CA SER A 442 30.97 -2.89 3.08
C SER A 442 30.01 -1.71 3.15
N LEU A 443 30.21 -0.80 4.12
CA LEU A 443 29.41 0.41 4.23
C LEU A 443 29.68 1.37 3.07
N GLU A 444 30.94 1.55 2.65
CA GLU A 444 31.27 2.33 1.46
C GLU A 444 30.63 1.76 0.20
N ALA A 445 30.64 0.44 0.02
CA ALA A 445 30.01 -0.21 -1.13
C ALA A 445 28.51 0.04 -1.14
N LEU A 446 27.83 -0.08 0.02
CA LEU A 446 26.42 0.26 0.16
C LEU A 446 26.16 1.72 -0.24
N LEU A 447 26.91 2.66 0.33
CA LEU A 447 26.69 4.09 0.11
C LEU A 447 27.00 4.50 -1.34
N ARG A 448 27.98 3.86 -2.00
CA ARG A 448 28.21 4.00 -3.45
C ARG A 448 27.01 3.51 -4.26
N LEU A 449 26.43 2.36 -3.92
CA LEU A 449 25.25 1.85 -4.61
C LEU A 449 24.04 2.77 -4.40
N VAL A 450 23.81 3.22 -3.15
CA VAL A 450 22.75 4.18 -2.84
C VAL A 450 22.97 5.47 -3.62
N SER A 451 24.21 5.98 -3.73
CA SER A 451 24.51 7.20 -4.49
C SER A 451 24.10 7.12 -5.97
N GLN A 452 24.17 5.91 -6.56
CA GLN A 452 23.78 5.64 -7.95
C GLN A 452 22.27 5.35 -8.08
N ALA A 453 21.67 4.80 -7.04
CA ALA A 453 20.27 4.39 -7.01
C ALA A 453 19.34 5.58 -6.68
N ALA A 454 19.15 6.50 -7.64
CA ALA A 454 18.38 7.74 -7.46
C ALA A 454 16.91 7.57 -6.98
N TRP A 455 16.39 6.34 -7.02
CA TRP A 455 15.07 5.98 -6.50
C TRP A 455 15.05 5.83 -4.97
N VAL A 456 16.18 5.61 -4.29
CA VAL A 456 16.25 5.35 -2.83
C VAL A 456 15.97 6.63 -2.03
N ARG A 457 14.82 6.69 -1.36
CA ARG A 457 14.39 7.79 -0.50
C ARG A 457 14.53 7.49 0.98
N LEU A 458 14.39 6.23 1.37
CA LEU A 458 14.43 5.75 2.75
C LEU A 458 15.50 4.66 2.87
N LEU A 459 16.41 4.81 3.83
CA LEU A 459 17.41 3.79 4.15
C LEU A 459 17.31 3.41 5.63
N TRP A 460 17.08 2.12 5.89
CA TRP A 460 17.04 1.57 7.24
C TRP A 460 18.29 0.77 7.54
N LEU A 461 19.00 1.19 8.57
CA LEU A 461 20.16 0.53 9.16
C LEU A 461 19.96 0.38 10.68
N VAL A 462 18.74 0.06 11.09
CA VAL A 462 18.36 -0.14 12.51
C VAL A 462 18.95 -1.44 13.03
N ASP A 463 19.52 -1.44 14.24
CA ASP A 463 20.13 -2.62 14.87
C ASP A 463 21.12 -3.34 13.94
N CYS A 464 22.08 -2.57 13.40
CA CYS A 464 23.09 -3.09 12.46
C CYS A 464 24.46 -3.26 13.11
N GLN A 465 24.57 -3.02 14.43
CA GLN A 465 25.84 -3.04 15.16
C GLN A 465 26.90 -2.11 14.53
N LEU A 466 26.48 -0.95 14.02
CA LEU A 466 27.40 0.02 13.43
C LEU A 466 28.32 0.61 14.50
N ASP A 467 29.64 0.44 14.32
CA ASP A 467 30.65 1.00 15.20
C ASP A 467 31.08 2.39 14.71
N GLY A 468 30.74 3.43 15.49
CA GLY A 468 30.99 4.82 15.15
C GLY A 468 32.46 5.14 14.88
N PRO A 469 33.39 4.82 15.79
CA PRO A 469 34.81 5.08 15.59
C PRO A 469 35.38 4.41 14.34
N SER A 470 35.03 3.14 14.08
CA SER A 470 35.54 2.42 12.91
C SER A 470 34.92 2.91 11.60
N LEU A 471 33.62 3.22 11.59
CA LEU A 471 32.85 3.55 10.39
C LEU A 471 32.75 5.05 10.09
N ALA A 472 33.24 5.92 10.98
CA ALA A 472 33.21 7.38 10.81
C ALA A 472 33.68 7.88 9.42
N PRO A 473 34.79 7.38 8.84
CA PRO A 473 35.19 7.79 7.50
C PRO A 473 34.14 7.47 6.42
N ALA A 474 33.57 6.26 6.46
CA ALA A 474 32.55 5.82 5.52
C ALA A 474 31.24 6.61 5.68
N LEU A 475 30.84 6.93 6.90
CA LEU A 475 29.65 7.75 7.18
C LEU A 475 29.82 9.18 6.68
N SER A 476 30.97 9.81 6.94
CA SER A 476 31.24 11.18 6.49
C SER A 476 31.31 11.28 4.96
N ASP A 477 32.15 10.46 4.33
CA ASP A 477 32.41 10.58 2.89
C ASP A 477 31.31 9.95 2.04
N GLY A 478 30.75 8.83 2.50
CA GLY A 478 29.79 8.06 1.73
C GLY A 478 28.42 8.74 1.58
N PHE A 479 27.97 9.51 2.58
CA PHE A 479 26.72 10.27 2.47
C PHE A 479 26.87 11.59 1.71
N ARG A 480 28.11 12.08 1.52
CA ARG A 480 28.37 13.35 0.85
C ARG A 480 27.89 13.29 -0.60
N GLY A 481 27.06 14.26 -1.00
CA GLY A 481 26.53 14.35 -2.35
C GLY A 481 25.30 13.48 -2.63
N ILE A 482 24.86 12.62 -1.70
CA ILE A 482 23.59 11.88 -1.85
C ILE A 482 22.41 12.84 -1.65
N ARG A 483 21.83 13.35 -2.74
CA ARG A 483 20.73 14.36 -2.72
C ARG A 483 19.32 13.77 -2.72
N HIS A 484 19.18 12.50 -3.10
CA HIS A 484 17.88 11.87 -3.32
C HIS A 484 17.37 11.12 -2.09
N LEU A 485 18.27 10.62 -1.23
CA LEU A 485 17.95 10.05 0.08
C LEU A 485 17.36 11.11 1.01
N LYS A 486 16.17 10.85 1.54
CA LYS A 486 15.39 11.79 2.36
C LYS A 486 15.38 11.43 3.83
N VAL A 487 15.39 10.14 4.16
CA VAL A 487 15.34 9.70 5.54
C VAL A 487 16.33 8.56 5.76
N LEU A 488 17.08 8.67 6.86
CA LEU A 488 18.04 7.68 7.33
C LEU A 488 17.64 7.22 8.74
N PHE A 489 17.47 5.91 8.92
CA PHE A 489 17.22 5.29 10.22
C PHE A 489 18.44 4.53 10.71
N LEU A 490 18.95 4.94 11.88
CA LEU A 490 20.10 4.33 12.53
C LEU A 490 19.77 3.91 13.97
N SER A 491 18.49 3.81 14.33
CA SER A 491 18.08 3.46 15.69
C SER A 491 18.72 2.16 16.16
N ASP A 492 18.91 2.03 17.47
CA ASP A 492 19.43 0.81 18.10
C ASP A 492 20.84 0.42 17.61
N ASN A 493 21.68 1.40 17.25
CA ASN A 493 23.11 1.22 17.04
C ASN A 493 23.91 1.86 18.19
N PRO A 494 23.97 1.24 19.38
CA PRO A 494 24.54 1.87 20.58
C PRO A 494 26.05 2.14 20.50
N GLN A 495 26.74 1.57 19.52
CA GLN A 495 28.17 1.81 19.29
C GLN A 495 28.45 2.97 18.32
N LEU A 496 27.41 3.65 17.81
CA LEU A 496 27.58 4.81 16.93
C LEU A 496 28.21 6.00 17.68
N ARG A 497 27.78 6.26 18.92
CA ARG A 497 28.39 7.21 19.86
C ARG A 497 28.61 8.62 19.27
N ASN A 498 29.52 9.40 19.86
CA ASN A 498 29.85 10.74 19.39
C ASN A 498 30.52 10.72 18.02
N GLU A 499 31.39 9.76 17.76
CA GLU A 499 32.22 9.66 16.56
C GLU A 499 31.37 9.47 15.31
N GLY A 500 30.37 8.58 15.35
CA GLY A 500 29.46 8.40 14.23
C GLY A 500 28.50 9.57 14.05
N ALA A 501 28.05 10.22 15.14
CA ALA A 501 27.25 11.46 15.04
C ALA A 501 28.05 12.62 14.44
N GLN A 502 29.32 12.78 14.81
CA GLN A 502 30.23 13.77 14.22
C GLN A 502 30.47 13.50 12.73
N ALA A 503 30.67 12.24 12.35
CA ALA A 503 30.82 11.85 10.95
C ALA A 503 29.56 12.16 10.12
N LEU A 504 28.37 11.83 10.64
CA LEU A 504 27.10 12.19 10.00
C LEU A 504 26.95 13.71 9.90
N ALA A 505 27.26 14.44 10.97
CA ALA A 505 27.21 15.91 11.02
C ALA A 505 28.06 16.56 9.91
N ALA A 506 29.26 16.03 9.65
CA ALA A 506 30.12 16.51 8.56
C ALA A 506 29.51 16.32 7.16
N ALA A 507 28.67 15.28 6.97
CA ALA A 507 28.00 14.99 5.70
C ALA A 507 26.69 15.76 5.51
N LEU A 508 25.98 16.09 6.59
CA LEU A 508 24.61 16.64 6.57
C LEU A 508 24.44 17.91 5.70
N PRO A 509 25.33 18.94 5.75
CA PRO A 509 25.23 20.12 4.88
C PRO A 509 25.40 19.78 3.38
N HIS A 510 25.91 18.58 3.08
CA HIS A 510 26.30 18.15 1.75
C HIS A 510 25.45 17.00 1.20
N CYS A 511 24.40 16.58 1.90
CA CYS A 511 23.43 15.58 1.43
C CYS A 511 22.03 16.18 1.30
N GLY A 512 21.01 15.34 1.06
CA GLY A 512 19.60 15.73 0.89
C GLY A 512 18.67 15.24 2.00
N LEU A 513 19.24 14.82 3.14
CA LEU A 513 18.49 14.25 4.27
C LEU A 513 17.56 15.30 4.90
N GLU A 514 16.30 14.93 5.04
CA GLU A 514 15.23 15.68 5.68
C GLU A 514 14.80 15.05 7.02
N GLY A 515 15.08 13.77 7.25
CA GLY A 515 14.84 13.09 8.52
C GLY A 515 16.03 12.22 8.92
N LEU A 516 16.42 12.30 10.20
CA LEU A 516 17.50 11.50 10.78
C LEU A 516 17.03 10.91 12.11
N ASP A 517 17.02 9.58 12.19
CA ASP A 517 16.69 8.84 13.41
C ASP A 517 17.96 8.23 14.01
N LEU A 518 18.32 8.73 15.19
CA LEU A 518 19.45 8.32 16.03
C LEU A 518 18.96 7.84 17.41
N HIS A 519 17.72 7.35 17.50
CA HIS A 519 17.17 6.78 18.73
C HIS A 519 18.06 5.66 19.29
N SER A 520 18.43 5.71 20.57
CA SER A 520 19.24 4.65 21.21
C SER A 520 20.56 4.34 20.46
N THR A 521 21.35 5.38 20.16
CA THR A 521 22.63 5.24 19.42
C THR A 521 23.87 5.55 20.25
N GLY A 522 23.70 5.86 21.54
CA GLY A 522 24.78 6.19 22.46
C GLY A 522 25.39 7.57 22.21
N VAL A 523 24.69 8.46 21.50
CA VAL A 523 25.14 9.82 21.22
C VAL A 523 25.24 10.60 22.53
N GLY A 524 26.36 11.29 22.72
CA GLY A 524 26.61 12.16 23.86
C GLY A 524 26.61 13.63 23.49
N SER A 525 27.02 14.47 24.44
CA SER A 525 27.03 15.94 24.31
C SER A 525 27.82 16.43 23.09
N GLU A 526 28.99 15.83 22.81
CA GLU A 526 29.84 16.22 21.68
C GLU A 526 29.21 15.86 20.32
N GLY A 527 28.54 14.71 20.23
CA GLY A 527 27.79 14.33 19.03
C GLY A 527 26.60 15.26 18.79
N ALA A 528 25.86 15.61 19.84
CA ALA A 528 24.76 16.56 19.77
C ALA A 528 25.22 17.97 19.35
N GLU A 529 26.35 18.43 19.88
CA GLU A 529 26.96 19.71 19.46
C GLU A 529 27.39 19.70 17.99
N ALA A 530 27.93 18.57 17.50
CA ALA A 530 28.26 18.43 16.08
C ALA A 530 27.01 18.50 15.19
N LEU A 531 25.93 17.82 15.57
CA LEU A 531 24.64 17.89 14.87
C LEU A 531 24.08 19.32 14.88
N ARG A 532 24.16 20.02 16.01
CA ARG A 532 23.78 21.45 16.13
C ARG A 532 24.52 22.32 15.12
N ARG A 533 25.84 22.16 15.01
CA ARG A 533 26.66 22.91 14.03
C ARG A 533 26.29 22.59 12.59
N ALA A 534 26.02 21.32 12.27
CA ALA A 534 25.57 20.94 10.93
C ALA A 534 24.24 21.61 10.55
N LEU A 535 23.31 21.78 11.51
CA LEU A 535 22.08 22.55 11.30
C LEU A 535 22.38 24.03 11.03
N GLU A 536 23.36 24.61 11.72
CA GLU A 536 23.80 25.99 11.48
C GLU A 536 24.41 26.18 10.09
N GLU A 537 25.16 25.19 9.62
CA GLU A 537 25.80 25.13 8.30
C GLU A 537 24.83 24.86 7.15
N GLY A 538 23.55 24.66 7.44
CA GLY A 538 22.49 24.54 6.44
C GLY A 538 22.12 23.11 6.05
N ALA A 539 22.29 22.14 6.95
CA ALA A 539 21.68 20.83 6.80
C ALA A 539 20.17 20.94 6.49
N ALA A 540 19.68 20.09 5.59
CA ALA A 540 18.29 20.12 5.11
C ALA A 540 17.29 19.39 6.02
N LEU A 541 17.69 19.06 7.26
CA LEU A 541 16.89 18.31 8.22
C LEU A 541 15.60 19.07 8.58
N LYS A 542 14.52 18.32 8.74
CA LYS A 542 13.21 18.74 9.26
C LYS A 542 12.82 17.95 10.50
N GLN A 543 13.34 16.73 10.65
CA GLN A 543 13.10 15.83 11.77
C GLN A 543 14.44 15.28 12.27
N LEU A 544 14.66 15.34 13.58
CA LEU A 544 15.81 14.73 14.26
C LEU A 544 15.32 13.98 15.51
N ASP A 545 15.52 12.67 15.56
CA ASP A 545 15.20 11.83 16.72
C ASP A 545 16.48 11.41 17.44
N LEU A 546 16.58 11.80 18.71
CA LEU A 546 17.67 11.53 19.64
C LEU A 546 17.16 10.94 20.97
N ARG A 547 15.91 10.45 21.01
CA ARG A 547 15.36 9.80 22.21
C ARG A 547 16.25 8.61 22.65
N GLU A 548 16.23 8.27 23.94
CA GLU A 548 17.05 7.19 24.51
C GLU A 548 18.58 7.40 24.31
N ASN A 549 19.05 8.65 24.30
CA ASN A 549 20.47 9.00 24.33
C ASN A 549 20.82 9.80 25.59
N ASP A 550 20.84 9.11 26.73
CA ASP A 550 21.01 9.73 28.06
C ASP A 550 22.32 10.50 28.26
N ALA A 551 23.32 10.26 27.41
CA ALA A 551 24.65 10.88 27.48
C ALA A 551 24.73 12.31 26.90
N ILE A 552 23.65 12.86 26.31
CA ILE A 552 23.67 14.20 25.68
C ILE A 552 23.84 15.31 26.73
N GLY A 553 23.21 15.17 27.89
CA GLY A 553 23.24 16.18 28.96
C GLY A 553 22.40 17.43 28.67
N GLU A 554 21.81 18.00 29.72
CA GLU A 554 20.82 19.09 29.65
C GLU A 554 21.27 20.33 28.87
N GLU A 555 22.55 20.72 29.00
CA GLU A 555 23.07 21.91 28.31
C GLU A 555 23.09 21.74 26.79
N ALA A 556 23.56 20.58 26.30
CA ALA A 556 23.56 20.29 24.88
C ALA A 556 22.13 20.09 24.35
N VAL A 557 21.22 19.50 25.13
CA VAL A 557 19.79 19.41 24.80
C VAL A 557 19.20 20.81 24.61
N ALA A 558 19.44 21.73 25.54
CA ALA A 558 18.92 23.10 25.47
C ALA A 558 19.46 23.85 24.24
N ALA A 559 20.76 23.75 23.97
CA ALA A 559 21.40 24.38 22.81
C ALA A 559 20.88 23.81 21.49
N LEU A 560 20.74 22.48 21.39
CA LEU A 560 20.21 21.82 20.20
C LEU A 560 18.74 22.18 19.97
N ARG A 561 17.91 22.21 21.03
CA ARG A 561 16.49 22.58 20.93
C ARG A 561 16.32 24.02 20.41
N ALA A 562 17.08 24.97 20.95
CA ALA A 562 17.06 26.35 20.47
C ALA A 562 17.48 26.48 19.00
N CYS A 563 18.51 25.72 18.58
CA CYS A 563 18.94 25.66 17.19
C CYS A 563 17.83 25.09 16.28
N CYS A 564 17.26 23.95 16.66
CA CYS A 564 16.17 23.29 15.94
C CYS A 564 14.96 24.22 15.77
N GLU A 565 14.53 24.91 16.83
CA GLU A 565 13.43 25.90 16.76
C GLU A 565 13.73 27.02 15.76
N SER A 566 14.95 27.57 15.78
CA SER A 566 15.36 28.63 14.83
C SER A 566 15.40 28.16 13.38
N ARG A 567 15.66 26.87 13.15
CA ARG A 567 15.78 26.24 11.83
C ARG A 567 14.49 25.57 11.37
N GLY A 568 13.46 25.51 12.20
CA GLY A 568 12.21 24.81 11.92
C GLY A 568 12.38 23.29 11.84
N VAL A 569 13.33 22.74 12.60
CA VAL A 569 13.55 21.30 12.75
C VAL A 569 12.78 20.82 13.97
N GLU A 570 12.01 19.76 13.80
CA GLU A 570 11.34 19.09 14.91
C GLU A 570 12.31 18.11 15.57
N LEU A 571 12.55 18.32 16.87
CA LEU A 571 13.49 17.56 17.68
C LEU A 571 12.74 16.66 18.67
N HIS A 572 13.02 15.36 18.60
CA HIS A 572 12.59 14.37 19.58
C HIS A 572 13.79 14.02 20.45
N ILE A 573 13.77 14.38 21.73
CA ILE A 573 14.92 14.21 22.64
C ILE A 573 14.47 14.03 24.07
#